data_AF-A0A9X3XCG7-F1
#
_entry.id   AF-A0A9X3XCG7-F1
#
_cell.length_a   1.000
_cell.length_b   1.000
_cell.length_c   1.000
_cell.angle_alpha   90.00
_cell.angle_beta   90.00
_cell.angle_gamma   90.00
#
_symmetry.space_group_name_H-M   'P 1'
#
loop_
_entity.id
_entity.type
_entity.pdbx_description
1 polymer ?
#
loop_
_entity_poly.entity_id
_entity_poly.type
_entity_poly.pdbx_seq_one_letter_code
_entity_poly.pdbx_strand_id
1 'polypeptide(L)'
;MPDARPHLGDAHNFGRRVTRKGGRIWKPRTVFWEWLLLAADSPLRRFLSETAERDGLGAEAFGFLPDLKFSSPRARDGGEVEAVTLEPLPLPSPEQRRELARIVGRSLALWSFLGVADLHWENLVLGVDSRGKVVFAPLDIEMILADLSLPTETKLLPDADPEYAAICRHAAGVRRVLPYLGKPVDPADLVAMASAYRGTLIFLERHARKIADVFASLPELGEMPIRVCLRGTDEYVRARSDASSLWPPLLDAETEQLARGDIPYFFQLYGRRGIHWFGNQELSRLERLPLEGDVPQLDPVLQVSRGFRSPSRAKLREDGLFTVLGAFDHGSFAGKHEADGLAVTFRKRALVVHLADGEELESRRNLSAFVGSVYLPCRCGEVLSVFVPEVTACEAQTR
;
A
#
# COMPACT_ATOMS: atom_id res chain seq x y z
N MET A 1 24.58 15.39 15.04
CA MET A 1 24.38 14.92 13.65
C MET A 1 24.70 13.44 13.59
N PRO A 2 23.73 12.55 13.38
CA PRO A 2 24.00 11.15 13.04
C PRO A 2 23.55 10.89 11.59
N ASP A 3 24.39 11.24 10.63
CA ASP A 3 24.26 10.80 9.24
C ASP A 3 25.19 9.58 9.08
N ALA A 4 24.83 8.45 9.71
CA ALA A 4 25.78 7.35 9.96
C ALA A 4 25.41 6.01 9.29
N ARG A 5 24.51 6.02 8.30
CA ARG A 5 24.35 4.88 7.37
C ARG A 5 24.22 5.39 5.93
N PRO A 6 25.30 5.38 5.12
CA PRO A 6 25.21 5.78 3.71
C PRO A 6 24.35 4.80 2.88
N HIS A 7 24.19 3.57 3.36
CA HIS A 7 23.39 2.53 2.73
C HIS A 7 22.13 2.23 3.50
N LEU A 8 21.06 2.08 2.74
CA LEU A 8 19.68 2.00 3.17
C LEU A 8 19.06 0.75 2.52
N GLY A 9 18.47 -0.13 3.33
CA GLY A 9 17.82 -1.35 2.86
C GLY A 9 18.76 -2.45 2.34
N ASP A 10 18.14 -3.50 1.79
CA ASP A 10 18.81 -4.69 1.28
C ASP A 10 19.53 -4.43 -0.05
N ALA A 11 20.55 -5.26 -0.32
CA ALA A 11 21.22 -5.26 -1.62
C ALA A 11 20.37 -6.02 -2.64
N HIS A 12 20.26 -5.47 -3.84
CA HIS A 12 19.64 -6.09 -4.98
C HIS A 12 20.49 -5.83 -6.22
N ASN A 13 20.27 -6.61 -7.29
CA ASN A 13 20.77 -6.28 -8.63
C ASN A 13 22.28 -5.95 -8.66
N PHE A 14 23.11 -6.91 -8.26
CA PHE A 14 24.58 -6.80 -8.22
C PHE A 14 25.09 -5.86 -7.12
N GLY A 15 24.58 -6.03 -5.90
CA GLY A 15 25.03 -5.33 -4.71
C GLY A 15 24.54 -3.89 -4.59
N ARG A 16 23.66 -3.44 -5.49
CA ARG A 16 23.13 -2.07 -5.46
C ARG A 16 22.19 -1.90 -4.27
N ARG A 17 22.25 -0.74 -3.62
CA ARG A 17 21.45 -0.40 -2.43
C ARG A 17 20.84 0.98 -2.56
N VAL A 18 19.73 1.20 -1.87
CA VAL A 18 19.23 2.57 -1.69
C VAL A 18 20.30 3.35 -0.92
N THR A 19 20.50 4.60 -1.28
CA THR A 19 21.44 5.50 -0.57
C THR A 19 20.78 6.84 -0.32
N ARG A 20 21.19 7.50 0.77
CA ARG A 20 20.76 8.86 1.08
C ARG A 20 21.95 9.80 1.02
N LYS A 21 21.80 10.91 0.29
CA LYS A 21 22.83 11.94 0.16
C LYS A 21 22.18 13.29 -0.08
N GLY A 22 22.57 14.30 0.71
CA GLY A 22 22.15 15.69 0.50
C GLY A 22 20.63 15.90 0.47
N GLY A 23 19.89 15.25 1.37
CA GLY A 23 18.43 15.35 1.42
C GLY A 23 17.69 14.61 0.29
N ARG A 24 18.39 13.82 -0.52
CA ARG A 24 17.80 12.97 -1.56
C ARG A 24 18.06 11.50 -1.28
N ILE A 25 17.21 10.67 -1.85
CA ILE A 25 17.25 9.22 -1.81
C ILE A 25 17.47 8.75 -3.24
N TRP A 26 18.57 8.04 -3.47
CA TRP A 26 18.81 7.33 -4.71
C TRP A 26 18.33 5.89 -4.57
N LYS A 27 17.37 5.48 -5.41
CA LYS A 27 16.92 4.09 -5.50
C LYS A 27 17.59 3.44 -6.72
N PRO A 28 18.28 2.27 -6.58
CA PRO A 28 18.91 1.54 -7.69
C PRO A 28 17.92 0.74 -8.53
N ARG A 29 16.71 1.28 -8.69
CA ARG A 29 15.57 0.70 -9.38
C ARG A 29 14.67 1.85 -9.85
N THR A 30 13.76 1.57 -10.76
CA THR A 30 12.82 2.59 -11.25
C THR A 30 12.07 3.24 -10.09
N VAL A 31 11.88 4.55 -10.18
CA VAL A 31 11.02 5.36 -9.30
C VAL A 31 9.78 5.87 -10.04
N PHE A 32 9.50 5.26 -11.20
CA PHE A 32 8.47 5.72 -12.13
C PHE A 32 7.08 5.68 -11.52
N TRP A 33 6.76 4.60 -10.78
CA TRP A 33 5.47 4.42 -10.15
C TRP A 33 5.26 5.39 -8.99
N GLU A 34 6.30 5.62 -8.18
CA GLU A 34 6.31 6.65 -7.15
C GLU A 34 6.16 8.04 -7.76
N TRP A 35 6.86 8.35 -8.85
CA TRP A 35 6.67 9.63 -9.55
C TRP A 35 5.23 9.79 -10.03
N LEU A 36 4.65 8.74 -10.64
CA LEU A 36 3.29 8.78 -11.15
C LEU A 36 2.26 9.06 -10.04
N LEU A 37 2.52 8.66 -8.80
CA LEU A 37 1.56 8.77 -7.69
C LEU A 37 1.90 9.83 -6.64
N LEU A 38 3.17 10.17 -6.45
CA LEU A 38 3.65 11.02 -5.37
C LEU A 38 4.22 12.35 -5.87
N ALA A 39 4.36 12.56 -7.17
CA ALA A 39 4.68 13.88 -7.72
C ALA A 39 3.38 14.62 -8.07
N ALA A 40 3.16 15.80 -7.49
CA ALA A 40 1.96 16.59 -7.73
C ALA A 40 1.72 16.94 -9.20
N ASP A 41 2.80 17.08 -9.97
CA ASP A 41 2.81 17.42 -11.39
C ASP A 41 2.67 16.21 -12.32
N SER A 42 2.68 15.00 -11.78
CA SER A 42 2.48 13.78 -12.57
C SER A 42 1.12 13.81 -13.28
N PRO A 43 1.01 13.18 -14.46
CA PRO A 43 -0.25 13.17 -15.21
C PRO A 43 -1.39 12.48 -14.44
N LEU A 44 -1.09 11.43 -13.66
CA LEU A 44 -2.12 10.77 -12.84
C LEU A 44 -2.54 11.64 -11.65
N ARG A 45 -1.59 12.28 -10.95
CA ARG A 45 -1.90 13.12 -9.79
C ARG A 45 -2.70 14.36 -10.14
N ARG A 46 -2.38 15.01 -11.27
CA ARG A 46 -3.17 16.11 -11.81
C ARG A 46 -4.59 15.65 -12.17
N PHE A 47 -4.71 14.55 -12.92
CA PHE A 47 -6.00 13.99 -13.29
C PHE A 47 -6.89 13.70 -12.08
N LEU A 48 -6.34 13.04 -11.05
CA LEU A 48 -7.08 12.69 -9.83
C LEU A 48 -7.54 13.93 -9.07
N SER A 49 -6.68 14.92 -8.89
CA SER A 49 -6.99 16.14 -8.12
C SER A 49 -8.03 17.01 -8.83
N GLU A 50 -7.82 17.29 -10.12
CA GLU A 50 -8.76 18.10 -10.94
C GLU A 50 -10.14 17.43 -11.05
N THR A 51 -10.16 16.10 -11.20
CA THR A 51 -11.41 15.35 -11.31
C THR A 51 -12.12 15.22 -9.96
N ALA A 52 -11.40 15.06 -8.85
CA ALA A 52 -11.99 15.02 -7.51
C ALA A 52 -12.66 16.34 -7.14
N GLU A 53 -12.05 17.48 -7.47
CA GLU A 53 -12.64 18.80 -7.27
C GLU A 53 -13.92 18.96 -8.12
N ARG A 54 -13.82 18.71 -9.43
CA ARG A 54 -14.95 18.85 -10.37
C ARG A 54 -16.15 17.98 -10.00
N ASP A 55 -15.90 16.75 -9.56
CA ASP A 55 -16.94 15.77 -9.26
C ASP A 55 -17.43 15.84 -7.79
N GLY A 56 -16.94 16.81 -7.01
CA GLY A 56 -17.41 17.07 -5.65
C GLY A 56 -16.87 16.15 -4.56
N LEU A 57 -15.84 15.33 -4.84
CA LEU A 57 -15.13 14.58 -3.80
C LEU A 57 -14.27 15.50 -2.92
N GLY A 58 -13.89 16.66 -3.48
CA GLY A 58 -13.17 17.74 -2.81
C GLY A 58 -11.76 17.94 -3.38
N ALA A 59 -11.30 19.20 -3.43
CA ALA A 59 -9.97 19.55 -3.95
C ALA A 59 -8.83 18.87 -3.17
N GLU A 60 -9.04 18.59 -1.89
CA GLU A 60 -8.07 17.95 -1.00
C GLU A 60 -8.30 16.44 -0.84
N ALA A 61 -9.14 15.82 -1.68
CA ALA A 61 -9.45 14.38 -1.59
C ALA A 61 -8.18 13.51 -1.64
N PHE A 62 -7.17 13.92 -2.39
CA PHE A 62 -5.86 13.25 -2.44
C PHE A 62 -4.74 14.11 -1.84
N GLY A 63 -5.08 15.11 -1.01
CA GLY A 63 -4.12 15.99 -0.34
C GLY A 63 -3.26 15.27 0.72
N PHE A 64 -3.62 14.03 1.06
CA PHE A 64 -2.86 13.16 1.97
C PHE A 64 -1.61 12.53 1.36
N LEU A 65 -1.45 12.62 0.02
CA LEU A 65 -0.24 12.19 -0.65
C LEU A 65 0.81 13.29 -0.58
N PRO A 66 2.09 12.96 -0.38
CA PRO A 66 3.16 13.94 -0.45
C PRO A 66 3.28 14.49 -1.88
N ASP A 67 3.94 15.64 -2.01
CA ASP A 67 4.28 16.26 -3.29
C ASP A 67 5.79 16.18 -3.51
N LEU A 68 6.28 14.95 -3.77
CA LEU A 68 7.70 14.65 -3.90
C LEU A 68 8.27 15.05 -5.25
N LYS A 69 9.51 15.54 -5.23
CA LYS A 69 10.31 15.84 -6.43
C LYS A 69 11.22 14.68 -6.81
N PHE A 70 11.22 14.36 -8.10
CA PHE A 70 12.00 13.26 -8.68
C PHE A 70 13.03 13.78 -9.68
N SER A 71 14.13 13.05 -9.82
CA SER A 71 15.09 13.22 -10.92
C SER A 71 15.28 11.91 -11.65
N SER A 72 15.24 11.98 -12.98
CA SER A 72 15.20 10.82 -13.87
C SER A 72 14.06 9.83 -13.57
N PRO A 73 12.80 10.29 -13.33
CA PRO A 73 11.72 9.39 -12.92
C PRO A 73 11.35 8.31 -13.95
N ARG A 74 11.77 8.50 -15.20
CA ARG A 74 11.50 7.58 -16.32
C ARG A 74 12.65 6.62 -16.59
N ALA A 75 13.72 6.65 -15.80
CA ALA A 75 14.83 5.73 -15.94
C ALA A 75 14.48 4.36 -15.34
N ARG A 76 14.84 3.30 -16.06
CA ARG A 76 14.51 1.91 -15.70
C ARG A 76 15.37 1.39 -14.54
N ASP A 77 16.62 1.83 -14.49
CA ASP A 77 17.72 1.24 -13.72
C ASP A 77 18.11 2.06 -12.48
N GLY A 78 17.39 3.16 -12.22
CA GLY A 78 17.59 3.98 -11.04
C GLY A 78 16.93 5.34 -11.15
N GLY A 79 16.63 5.93 -10.01
CA GLY A 79 16.11 7.29 -9.93
C GLY A 79 16.39 7.93 -8.58
N GLU A 80 16.31 9.26 -8.55
CA GLU A 80 16.39 10.01 -7.30
C GLU A 80 15.03 10.59 -6.94
N VAL A 81 14.73 10.59 -5.65
CA VAL A 81 13.57 11.26 -5.07
C VAL A 81 14.04 12.09 -3.88
N GLU A 82 13.43 13.23 -3.63
CA GLU A 82 13.70 13.97 -2.40
C GLU A 82 13.28 13.17 -1.16
N ALA A 83 14.03 13.32 -0.07
CA ALA A 83 13.67 12.69 1.19
C ALA A 83 12.44 13.41 1.76
N VAL A 84 11.41 12.63 2.08
CA VAL A 84 10.24 13.15 2.77
C VAL A 84 10.63 13.78 4.10
N THR A 85 10.11 14.95 4.38
CA THR A 85 10.32 15.67 5.65
C THR A 85 8.95 16.00 6.22
N LEU A 86 8.63 15.43 7.38
CA LEU A 86 7.36 15.62 8.07
C LEU A 86 7.63 15.96 9.53
N GLU A 87 6.79 16.81 10.08
CA GLU A 87 6.66 16.99 11.53
C GLU A 87 5.74 15.89 12.10
N PRO A 88 5.89 15.52 13.39
CA PRO A 88 4.97 14.60 14.05
C PRO A 88 3.53 15.08 13.95
N LEU A 89 2.60 14.16 13.73
CA LEU A 89 1.18 14.50 13.80
C LEU A 89 0.84 14.92 15.24
N PRO A 90 0.24 16.10 15.48
CA PRO A 90 -0.20 16.50 16.81
C PRO A 90 -1.37 15.62 17.28
N LEU A 91 -1.65 15.64 18.59
CA LEU A 91 -2.87 15.02 19.12
C LEU A 91 -4.09 15.70 18.47
N PRO A 92 -4.95 14.94 17.76
CA PRO A 92 -6.01 15.54 16.97
C PRO A 92 -7.19 15.97 17.85
N SER A 93 -7.81 17.11 17.51
CA SER A 93 -9.18 17.43 17.94
C SER A 93 -10.17 16.37 17.42
N PRO A 94 -11.41 16.29 17.93
CA PRO A 94 -12.43 15.39 17.39
C PRO A 94 -12.63 15.54 15.87
N GLU A 95 -12.62 16.77 15.35
CA GLU A 95 -12.77 17.06 13.93
C GLU A 95 -11.55 16.60 13.12
N GLN A 96 -10.34 16.86 13.64
CA GLN A 96 -9.10 16.42 13.01
C GLN A 96 -8.98 14.88 13.01
N ARG A 97 -9.45 14.23 14.07
CA ARG A 97 -9.48 12.76 14.18
C ARG A 97 -10.42 12.16 13.16
N ARG A 98 -11.60 12.75 12.99
CA ARG A 98 -12.54 12.36 11.94
C ARG A 98 -11.96 12.56 10.53
N GLU A 99 -11.23 13.65 10.30
CA GLU A 99 -10.58 13.85 9.00
C GLU A 99 -9.44 12.86 8.76
N LEU A 100 -8.65 12.53 9.79
CA LEU A 100 -7.65 11.46 9.70
C LEU A 100 -8.32 10.12 9.35
N ALA A 101 -9.47 9.81 9.94
CA ALA A 101 -10.24 8.61 9.59
C ALA A 101 -10.68 8.62 8.13
N ARG A 102 -11.14 9.76 7.59
CA ARG A 102 -11.44 9.89 6.15
C ARG A 102 -10.19 9.69 5.28
N ILE A 103 -9.06 10.30 5.65
CA ILE A 103 -7.78 10.12 4.96
C ILE A 103 -7.39 8.64 4.88
N VAL A 104 -7.53 7.90 5.98
CA VAL A 104 -7.25 6.46 6.01
C VAL A 104 -8.17 5.71 5.05
N GLY A 105 -9.47 6.02 5.05
CA GLY A 105 -10.44 5.42 4.12
C GLY A 105 -10.08 5.70 2.65
N ARG A 106 -9.78 6.95 2.30
CA ARG A 106 -9.37 7.36 0.94
C ARG A 106 -8.07 6.67 0.52
N SER A 107 -7.09 6.57 1.41
CA SER A 107 -5.81 5.89 1.19
C SER A 107 -6.04 4.41 0.89
N LEU A 108 -6.79 3.70 1.74
CA LEU A 108 -7.16 2.29 1.53
C LEU A 108 -7.82 2.07 0.16
N ALA A 109 -8.75 2.93 -0.23
CA ALA A 109 -9.43 2.82 -1.52
C ALA A 109 -8.49 3.04 -2.70
N LEU A 110 -7.63 4.07 -2.65
CA LEU A 110 -6.71 4.40 -3.73
C LEU A 110 -5.73 3.25 -4.01
N TRP A 111 -5.08 2.75 -2.96
CA TRP A 111 -4.05 1.71 -3.11
C TRP A 111 -4.65 0.38 -3.53
N SER A 112 -5.81 0.01 -2.98
CA SER A 112 -6.52 -1.21 -3.39
C SER A 112 -6.99 -1.11 -4.84
N PHE A 113 -7.52 0.05 -5.26
CA PHE A 113 -7.97 0.25 -6.63
C PHE A 113 -6.82 0.15 -7.64
N LEU A 114 -5.67 0.78 -7.36
CA LEU A 114 -4.51 0.74 -8.25
C LEU A 114 -3.73 -0.57 -8.18
N GLY A 115 -4.09 -1.46 -7.26
CA GLY A 115 -3.42 -2.74 -7.10
C GLY A 115 -2.04 -2.63 -6.48
N VAL A 116 -1.87 -1.72 -5.53
CA VAL A 116 -0.60 -1.52 -4.83
C VAL A 116 -0.48 -2.49 -3.67
N ALA A 117 0.54 -3.32 -3.71
CA ALA A 117 0.79 -4.36 -2.71
C ALA A 117 2.06 -4.09 -1.90
N ASP A 118 2.27 -4.92 -0.88
CA ASP A 118 3.43 -4.86 0.01
C ASP A 118 3.59 -3.53 0.78
N LEU A 119 2.46 -2.91 1.13
CA LEU A 119 2.39 -1.66 1.89
C LEU A 119 2.45 -1.92 3.40
N HIS A 120 3.54 -2.54 3.83
CA HIS A 120 3.83 -2.71 5.23
C HIS A 120 4.16 -1.35 5.88
N TRP A 121 3.96 -1.27 7.19
CA TRP A 121 4.13 -0.04 7.96
C TRP A 121 5.51 0.60 7.79
N GLU A 122 6.58 -0.15 7.57
CA GLU A 122 7.91 0.43 7.29
C GLU A 122 7.93 1.29 6.02
N ASN A 123 7.01 1.07 5.07
CA ASN A 123 6.98 1.87 3.83
C ASN A 123 6.00 3.04 3.91
N LEU A 124 5.25 3.19 4.99
CA LEU A 124 4.27 4.25 5.19
C LEU A 124 4.83 5.41 6.02
N VAL A 125 4.57 6.62 5.56
CA VAL A 125 4.77 7.83 6.35
C VAL A 125 3.46 8.35 6.92
N LEU A 126 3.56 8.93 8.12
CA LEU A 126 2.50 9.66 8.79
C LEU A 126 3.09 10.90 9.46
N GLY A 127 2.50 12.06 9.20
CA GLY A 127 2.94 13.31 9.82
C GLY A 127 2.29 14.51 9.15
N VAL A 128 2.85 15.69 9.40
CA VAL A 128 2.42 16.96 8.83
C VAL A 128 3.51 17.52 7.94
N ASP A 129 3.17 17.93 6.73
CA ASP A 129 4.13 18.59 5.84
C ASP A 129 4.38 20.06 6.22
N SER A 130 5.32 20.71 5.54
CA SER A 130 5.63 22.14 5.74
C SER A 130 4.46 23.11 5.50
N ARG A 131 3.34 22.64 4.93
CA ARG A 131 2.12 23.41 4.68
C ARG A 131 1.03 23.13 5.70
N GLY A 132 1.29 22.32 6.72
CA GLY A 132 0.30 21.92 7.71
C GLY A 132 -0.64 20.81 7.25
N LYS A 133 -0.37 20.15 6.11
CA LYS A 133 -1.22 19.06 5.59
C LYS A 133 -0.80 17.72 6.18
N VAL A 134 -1.79 16.93 6.58
CA VAL A 134 -1.57 15.55 7.03
C VAL A 134 -1.17 14.69 5.83
N VAL A 135 -0.02 14.05 5.91
CA VAL A 135 0.47 13.09 4.92
C VAL A 135 0.30 11.67 5.48
N PHE A 136 -0.33 10.79 4.71
CA PHE A 136 -0.47 9.36 5.03
C PHE A 136 -0.38 8.51 3.76
N ALA A 137 0.85 8.14 3.38
CA ALA A 137 1.12 7.51 2.09
C ALA A 137 2.29 6.53 2.15
N PRO A 138 2.32 5.50 1.27
CA PRO A 138 3.49 4.68 1.04
C PRO A 138 4.51 5.43 0.20
N LEU A 139 5.80 5.17 0.45
CA LEU A 139 6.92 5.73 -0.32
C LEU A 139 7.58 4.72 -1.26
N ASP A 140 7.18 3.46 -1.20
CA ASP A 140 7.67 2.39 -2.06
C ASP A 140 6.45 1.81 -2.79
N ILE A 141 6.32 2.16 -4.07
CA ILE A 141 5.13 1.85 -4.90
C ILE A 141 5.58 1.05 -6.13
N GLU A 142 6.47 0.08 -5.94
CA GLU A 142 7.00 -0.72 -7.04
C GLU A 142 6.16 -1.95 -7.39
N MET A 143 5.28 -2.38 -6.47
CA MET A 143 4.30 -3.43 -6.68
C MET A 143 2.93 -2.78 -6.93
N ILE A 144 2.57 -2.59 -8.20
CA ILE A 144 1.35 -1.89 -8.64
C ILE A 144 0.66 -2.69 -9.75
N LEU A 145 -0.60 -2.36 -10.04
CA LEU A 145 -1.43 -2.98 -11.08
C LEU A 145 -1.81 -4.44 -10.79
N ALA A 146 -1.65 -4.93 -9.56
CA ALA A 146 -2.21 -6.22 -9.18
C ALA A 146 -3.74 -6.16 -9.17
N ASP A 147 -4.40 -7.22 -9.63
CA ASP A 147 -5.86 -7.31 -9.65
C ASP A 147 -6.42 -7.76 -8.30
N LEU A 148 -6.29 -6.88 -7.30
CA LEU A 148 -6.61 -7.19 -5.92
C LEU A 148 -8.10 -7.44 -5.73
N SER A 149 -8.43 -8.48 -4.97
CA SER A 149 -9.82 -8.85 -4.66
C SER A 149 -10.31 -8.22 -3.35
N LEU A 150 -9.40 -7.98 -2.40
CA LEU A 150 -9.67 -7.36 -1.11
C LEU A 150 -8.58 -6.35 -0.72
N PRO A 151 -8.91 -5.34 0.13
CA PRO A 151 -7.93 -4.39 0.63
C PRO A 151 -6.82 -5.00 1.50
N THR A 152 -6.99 -6.20 2.05
CA THR A 152 -5.95 -6.89 2.85
C THR A 152 -4.72 -7.24 2.03
N GLU A 153 -4.90 -7.49 0.73
CA GLU A 153 -3.82 -7.84 -0.20
C GLU A 153 -2.83 -6.67 -0.40
N THR A 154 -3.22 -5.44 -0.04
CA THR A 154 -2.30 -4.29 0.01
C THR A 154 -1.29 -4.39 1.15
N LYS A 155 -1.55 -5.20 2.19
CA LYS A 155 -0.91 -5.20 3.52
C LYS A 155 -1.14 -3.96 4.37
N LEU A 156 -2.00 -3.03 3.94
CA LEU A 156 -2.44 -1.92 4.79
C LEU A 156 -3.36 -2.43 5.91
N LEU A 157 -4.26 -3.36 5.58
CA LEU A 157 -5.11 -4.08 6.53
C LEU A 157 -4.57 -5.48 6.81
N PRO A 158 -4.78 -6.01 8.02
CA PRO A 158 -4.36 -7.37 8.34
C PRO A 158 -5.19 -8.42 7.59
N ASP A 159 -4.51 -9.37 6.97
CA ASP A 159 -5.16 -10.50 6.33
C ASP A 159 -5.84 -11.44 7.34
N ALA A 160 -6.85 -12.18 6.89
CA ALA A 160 -7.55 -13.21 7.67
C ALA A 160 -6.82 -14.55 7.68
N ASP A 161 -6.05 -14.85 6.64
CA ASP A 161 -5.27 -16.08 6.57
C ASP A 161 -4.33 -16.15 7.78
N PRO A 162 -4.34 -17.23 8.59
CA PRO A 162 -3.53 -17.31 9.81
C PRO A 162 -2.02 -17.11 9.60
N GLU A 163 -1.47 -17.54 8.47
CA GLU A 163 -0.05 -17.39 8.14
C GLU A 163 0.27 -15.91 7.87
N TYR A 164 -0.53 -15.26 7.02
CA TYR A 164 -0.37 -13.85 6.71
C TYR A 164 -0.77 -12.94 7.87
N ALA A 165 -1.74 -13.34 8.69
CA ALA A 165 -2.18 -12.61 9.87
C ALA A 165 -1.09 -12.54 10.93
N ALA A 166 -0.17 -13.51 11.01
CA ALA A 166 0.99 -13.45 11.88
C ALA A 166 2.01 -12.40 11.40
N ILE A 167 2.22 -12.28 10.10
CA ILE A 167 3.09 -11.26 9.49
C ILE A 167 2.45 -9.87 9.63
N CYS A 168 1.19 -9.74 9.21
CA CYS A 168 0.44 -8.49 9.25
C CYS A 168 0.13 -8.02 10.68
N ARG A 169 0.16 -8.93 11.68
CA ARG A 169 0.02 -8.60 13.10
C ARG A 169 1.01 -7.54 13.57
N HIS A 170 2.13 -7.39 12.88
CA HIS A 170 3.15 -6.38 13.17
C HIS A 170 3.26 -5.37 12.04
N ALA A 171 3.05 -5.82 10.80
CA ALA A 171 3.37 -5.05 9.62
C ALA A 171 2.21 -4.23 9.03
N ALA A 172 0.96 -4.41 9.47
CA ALA A 172 -0.18 -3.77 8.82
C ALA A 172 -0.09 -2.23 8.88
N GLY A 173 -0.09 -1.61 7.70
CA GLY A 173 0.23 -0.20 7.56
C GLY A 173 -0.69 0.77 8.31
N VAL A 174 -2.00 0.50 8.36
CA VAL A 174 -2.96 1.38 9.05
C VAL A 174 -2.76 1.46 10.55
N ARG A 175 -1.95 0.57 11.15
CA ARG A 175 -1.73 0.62 12.61
C ARG A 175 -1.02 1.89 13.05
N ARG A 176 -0.29 2.55 12.13
CA ARG A 176 0.35 3.86 12.37
C ARG A 176 -0.61 4.96 12.80
N VAL A 177 -1.89 4.88 12.42
CA VAL A 177 -2.88 5.91 12.79
C VAL A 177 -3.58 5.62 14.12
N LEU A 178 -3.45 4.42 14.69
CA LEU A 178 -4.14 4.04 15.93
C LEU A 178 -3.81 4.91 17.15
N PRO A 179 -2.56 5.39 17.36
CA PRO A 179 -2.27 6.33 18.44
C PRO A 179 -3.09 7.63 18.37
N TYR A 180 -3.58 7.99 17.18
CA TYR A 180 -4.31 9.23 16.92
C TYR A 180 -5.83 9.01 16.79
N LEU A 181 -6.24 7.87 16.23
CA LEU A 181 -7.65 7.50 16.08
C LEU A 181 -8.25 6.82 17.33
N GLY A 182 -7.40 6.28 18.21
CA GLY A 182 -7.81 5.54 19.40
C GLY A 182 -7.78 4.02 19.21
N LYS A 183 -7.80 3.31 20.34
CA LYS A 183 -7.87 1.84 20.43
C LYS A 183 -8.88 1.44 21.52
N PRO A 184 -10.15 1.16 21.17
CA PRO A 184 -10.70 1.12 19.81
C PRO A 184 -10.90 2.52 19.21
N VAL A 185 -11.02 2.58 17.88
CA VAL A 185 -11.44 3.79 17.17
C VAL A 185 -12.90 4.12 17.55
N ASP A 186 -13.25 5.40 17.60
CA ASP A 186 -14.65 5.81 17.81
C ASP A 186 -15.55 5.28 16.67
N PRO A 187 -16.73 4.69 16.95
CA PRO A 187 -17.60 4.16 15.91
C PRO A 187 -18.01 5.17 14.84
N ALA A 188 -18.22 6.44 15.19
CA ALA A 188 -18.57 7.47 14.22
C ALA A 188 -17.39 7.79 13.28
N ASP A 189 -16.16 7.76 13.81
CA ASP A 189 -14.95 7.94 13.02
C ASP A 189 -14.67 6.70 12.14
N LEU A 190 -14.98 5.48 12.61
CA LEU A 190 -14.96 4.28 11.76
C LEU A 190 -15.97 4.36 10.61
N VAL A 191 -17.20 4.83 10.86
CA VAL A 191 -18.18 5.02 9.78
C VAL A 191 -17.72 6.10 8.79
N ALA A 192 -17.06 7.17 9.26
CA ALA A 192 -16.46 8.16 8.37
C ALA A 192 -15.33 7.58 7.52
N MET A 193 -14.47 6.72 8.08
CA MET A 193 -13.43 5.98 7.36
C MET A 193 -14.03 5.07 6.28
N ALA A 194 -15.04 4.27 6.64
CA ALA A 194 -15.71 3.35 5.73
C ALA A 194 -16.46 4.11 4.60
N SER A 195 -17.09 5.23 4.93
CA SER A 195 -17.75 6.09 3.95
C SER A 195 -16.75 6.70 2.97
N ALA A 196 -15.62 7.20 3.47
CA ALA A 196 -14.55 7.75 2.64
C ALA A 196 -13.90 6.69 1.73
N TYR A 197 -13.71 5.46 2.23
CA TYR A 197 -13.27 4.32 1.42
C TYR A 197 -14.23 4.07 0.26
N ARG A 198 -15.52 3.88 0.55
CA ARG A 198 -16.54 3.59 -0.47
C ARG A 198 -16.68 4.72 -1.47
N GLY A 199 -16.77 5.96 -1.00
CA GLY A 199 -16.92 7.15 -1.85
C GLY A 199 -15.74 7.32 -2.81
N THR A 200 -14.52 7.10 -2.32
CA THR A 200 -13.31 7.15 -3.15
C THR A 200 -13.27 6.02 -4.17
N LEU A 201 -13.64 4.80 -3.77
CA LEU A 201 -13.67 3.67 -4.68
C LEU A 201 -14.69 3.86 -5.81
N ILE A 202 -15.90 4.34 -5.49
CA ILE A 202 -16.92 4.69 -6.49
C ILE A 202 -16.43 5.77 -7.45
N PHE A 203 -15.75 6.78 -6.92
CA PHE A 203 -15.13 7.82 -7.74
C PHE A 203 -14.08 7.23 -8.70
N LEU A 204 -13.18 6.39 -8.19
CA LEU A 204 -12.12 5.77 -9.00
C LEU A 204 -12.71 4.83 -10.07
N GLU A 205 -13.73 4.03 -9.73
CA GLU A 205 -14.43 3.15 -10.66
C GLU A 205 -15.13 3.92 -11.79
N ARG A 206 -15.82 5.01 -11.44
CA ARG A 206 -16.48 5.89 -12.41
C ARG A 206 -15.49 6.43 -13.44
N HIS A 207 -14.26 6.73 -13.00
CA HIS A 207 -13.20 7.27 -13.84
C HIS A 207 -12.18 6.24 -14.31
N ALA A 208 -12.40 4.94 -14.06
CA ALA A 208 -11.41 3.89 -14.28
C ALA A 208 -10.87 3.86 -15.71
N ARG A 209 -11.73 4.11 -16.71
CA ARG A 209 -11.32 4.21 -18.11
C ARG A 209 -10.37 5.38 -18.35
N LYS A 210 -10.68 6.57 -17.85
CA LYS A 210 -9.82 7.76 -18.02
C LYS A 210 -8.51 7.61 -17.27
N ILE A 211 -8.54 7.00 -16.08
CA ILE A 211 -7.33 6.66 -15.34
C ILE A 211 -6.48 5.69 -16.19
N ALA A 212 -7.08 4.64 -16.74
CA ALA A 212 -6.37 3.72 -17.61
C ALA A 212 -5.85 4.40 -18.89
N ASP A 213 -6.56 5.36 -19.46
CA ASP A 213 -6.08 6.15 -20.60
C ASP A 213 -4.81 6.95 -20.23
N VAL A 214 -4.71 7.48 -19.00
CA VAL A 214 -3.46 8.08 -18.49
C VAL A 214 -2.33 7.05 -18.53
N PHE A 215 -2.53 5.85 -17.98
CA PHE A 215 -1.52 4.78 -18.02
C PHE A 215 -1.15 4.40 -19.47
N ALA A 216 -2.14 4.23 -20.34
CA ALA A 216 -1.94 3.85 -21.74
C ALA A 216 -1.17 4.91 -22.55
N SER A 217 -1.24 6.17 -22.13
CA SER A 217 -0.52 7.29 -22.76
C SER A 217 0.96 7.36 -22.37
N LEU A 218 1.39 6.62 -21.34
CA LEU A 218 2.77 6.62 -20.88
C LEU A 218 3.61 5.65 -21.73
N PRO A 219 4.62 6.13 -22.48
CA PRO A 219 5.47 5.25 -23.27
C PRO A 219 6.24 4.24 -22.40
N GLU A 220 6.47 4.58 -21.13
CA GLU A 220 7.20 3.75 -20.17
C GLU A 220 6.40 2.53 -19.66
N LEU A 221 5.08 2.46 -19.88
CA LEU A 221 4.20 1.43 -19.28
C LEU A 221 4.71 0.00 -19.52
N GLY A 222 5.11 -0.32 -20.75
CA GLY A 222 5.58 -1.67 -21.13
C GLY A 222 7.06 -1.94 -20.85
N GLU A 223 7.79 -0.95 -20.32
CA GLU A 223 9.24 -1.00 -20.12
C GLU A 223 9.65 -0.92 -18.65
N MET A 224 8.81 -0.33 -17.80
CA MET A 224 9.10 -0.15 -16.39
C MET A 224 8.83 -1.44 -15.60
N PRO A 225 9.82 -1.93 -14.82
CA PRO A 225 9.64 -3.04 -13.90
C PRO A 225 8.49 -2.79 -12.93
N ILE A 226 7.59 -3.76 -12.82
CA ILE A 226 6.64 -3.88 -11.71
C ILE A 226 7.18 -5.01 -10.84
N ARG A 227 7.61 -4.71 -9.62
CA ARG A 227 8.23 -5.70 -8.74
C ARG A 227 7.26 -6.85 -8.46
N VAL A 228 7.82 -8.04 -8.34
CA VAL A 228 7.13 -9.25 -7.90
C VAL A 228 7.96 -9.83 -6.76
N CYS A 229 7.32 -10.04 -5.61
CA CYS A 229 7.91 -10.77 -4.50
C CYS A 229 7.48 -12.23 -4.60
N LEU A 230 8.43 -13.13 -4.85
CA LEU A 230 8.13 -14.57 -4.86
C LEU A 230 8.12 -15.17 -3.45
N ARG A 231 8.82 -14.52 -2.51
CA ARG A 231 8.98 -14.92 -1.11
C ARG A 231 9.20 -13.71 -0.22
N GLY A 232 9.03 -13.89 1.09
CA GLY A 232 9.42 -12.93 2.10
C GLY A 232 10.94 -12.73 2.13
N THR A 233 11.39 -11.49 2.40
CA THR A 233 12.81 -11.17 2.56
C THR A 233 13.46 -11.98 3.69
N ASP A 234 12.73 -12.26 4.76
CA ASP A 234 13.19 -13.08 5.89
C ASP A 234 13.48 -14.53 5.49
N GLU A 235 12.70 -15.09 4.56
CA GLU A 235 12.96 -16.41 3.99
C GLU A 235 14.29 -16.43 3.24
N TYR A 236 14.58 -15.42 2.42
CA TYR A 236 15.87 -15.32 1.74
C TYR A 236 17.05 -15.14 2.70
N VAL A 237 16.85 -14.39 3.79
CA VAL A 237 17.87 -14.24 4.83
C VAL A 237 18.13 -15.58 5.53
N ARG A 238 17.08 -16.35 5.85
CA ARG A 238 17.22 -17.71 6.41
C ARG A 238 17.89 -18.66 5.42
N ALA A 239 17.55 -18.58 4.14
CA ALA A 239 18.10 -19.40 3.06
C ALA A 239 19.62 -19.39 3.02
N ARG A 240 20.24 -18.25 3.36
CA ARG A 240 21.71 -18.11 3.36
C ARG A 240 22.40 -19.01 4.38
N SER A 241 21.71 -19.36 5.46
CA SER A 241 22.26 -20.22 6.52
C SER A 241 21.77 -21.67 6.41
N ASP A 242 20.54 -21.87 5.93
CA ASP A 242 19.93 -23.19 5.77
C ASP A 242 18.91 -23.19 4.62
N ALA A 243 19.40 -23.24 3.38
CA ALA A 243 18.54 -23.35 2.19
C ALA A 243 17.73 -24.65 2.14
N SER A 244 18.17 -25.71 2.82
CA SER A 244 17.50 -27.02 2.79
C SER A 244 16.19 -27.04 3.58
N SER A 245 16.03 -26.09 4.50
CA SER A 245 14.81 -25.93 5.28
C SER A 245 13.66 -25.22 4.54
N LEU A 246 13.93 -24.63 3.36
CA LEU A 246 12.93 -23.87 2.62
C LEU A 246 12.03 -24.73 1.75
N TRP A 247 10.73 -24.47 1.83
CA TRP A 247 9.73 -25.05 0.94
C TRP A 247 8.79 -23.95 0.40
N PRO A 248 8.57 -23.85 -0.92
CA PRO A 248 9.24 -24.64 -1.97
C PRO A 248 10.76 -24.37 -2.02
N PRO A 249 11.58 -25.22 -2.66
CA PRO A 249 13.02 -24.97 -2.83
C PRO A 249 13.31 -23.68 -3.61
N LEU A 250 14.52 -23.15 -3.45
CA LEU A 250 14.97 -21.99 -4.24
C LEU A 250 15.03 -22.33 -5.74
N LEU A 251 14.55 -21.42 -6.57
CA LEU A 251 14.75 -21.44 -8.01
C LEU A 251 16.23 -21.16 -8.34
N ASP A 252 16.68 -21.60 -9.52
CA ASP A 252 18.05 -21.34 -10.00
C ASP A 252 18.38 -19.84 -9.98
N ALA A 253 17.45 -19.00 -10.42
CA ALA A 253 17.62 -17.55 -10.42
C ALA A 253 17.65 -16.91 -9.02
N GLU A 254 16.96 -17.52 -8.03
CA GLU A 254 17.06 -17.09 -6.63
C GLU A 254 18.44 -17.45 -6.08
N THR A 255 18.90 -18.66 -6.35
CA THR A 255 20.23 -19.17 -5.96
C THR A 255 21.34 -18.31 -6.57
N GLU A 256 21.25 -17.99 -7.86
CA GLU A 256 22.23 -17.16 -8.56
C GLU A 256 22.35 -15.75 -7.95
N GLN A 257 21.22 -15.14 -7.62
CA GLN A 257 21.17 -13.82 -6.96
C GLN A 257 21.71 -13.87 -5.53
N LEU A 258 21.32 -14.88 -4.75
CA LEU A 258 21.81 -15.06 -3.38
C LEU A 258 23.33 -15.30 -3.34
N ALA A 259 23.88 -16.04 -4.31
CA ALA A 259 25.32 -16.27 -4.43
C ALA A 259 26.13 -14.97 -4.64
N ARG A 260 25.50 -13.92 -5.20
CA ARG A 260 26.09 -12.57 -5.30
C ARG A 260 25.98 -11.74 -4.02
N GLY A 261 25.27 -12.24 -3.01
CA GLY A 261 24.96 -11.49 -1.78
C GLY A 261 23.72 -10.59 -1.89
N ASP A 262 22.95 -10.70 -2.96
CA ASP A 262 21.70 -9.96 -3.16
C ASP A 262 20.53 -10.63 -2.43
N ILE A 263 19.48 -9.85 -2.13
CA ILE A 263 18.12 -10.36 -1.99
C ILE A 263 17.51 -10.43 -3.40
N PRO A 264 16.98 -11.59 -3.84
CA PRO A 264 16.43 -11.73 -5.17
C PRO A 264 15.41 -10.64 -5.54
N TYR A 265 15.56 -10.07 -6.73
CA TYR A 265 14.71 -9.02 -7.28
C TYR A 265 14.08 -9.50 -8.59
N PHE A 266 12.77 -9.73 -8.55
CA PHE A 266 12.00 -10.13 -9.71
C PHE A 266 10.99 -9.05 -10.08
N PHE A 267 10.64 -9.01 -11.36
CA PHE A 267 9.65 -8.08 -11.86
C PHE A 267 8.92 -8.63 -13.06
N GLN A 268 7.72 -8.10 -13.30
CA GLN A 268 7.02 -8.24 -14.55
C GLN A 268 7.13 -6.94 -15.36
N LEU A 269 6.91 -7.05 -16.67
CA LEU A 269 6.78 -5.90 -17.57
C LEU A 269 5.36 -5.90 -18.12
N TYR A 270 4.68 -4.77 -18.03
CA TYR A 270 3.26 -4.71 -18.41
C TYR A 270 3.07 -5.15 -19.88
N GLY A 271 2.15 -6.09 -20.10
CA GLY A 271 1.87 -6.65 -21.42
C GLY A 271 2.88 -7.68 -21.93
N ARG A 272 3.95 -8.00 -21.17
CA ARG A 272 4.90 -9.08 -21.48
C ARG A 272 4.62 -10.29 -20.58
N ARG A 273 4.89 -11.49 -21.11
CA ARG A 273 4.66 -12.74 -20.39
C ARG A 273 5.88 -13.14 -19.55
N GLY A 274 5.60 -13.54 -18.31
CA GLY A 274 6.55 -14.18 -17.41
C GLY A 274 7.17 -13.22 -16.40
N ILE A 275 8.00 -13.80 -15.53
CA ILE A 275 8.73 -13.09 -14.48
C ILE A 275 10.17 -12.91 -14.96
N HIS A 276 10.69 -11.70 -14.80
CA HIS A 276 11.99 -11.27 -15.27
C HIS A 276 12.93 -10.89 -14.13
N TRP A 277 14.22 -10.89 -14.41
CA TRP A 277 15.27 -10.36 -13.54
C TRP A 277 16.44 -9.83 -14.40
N PHE A 278 17.35 -9.04 -13.81
CA PHE A 278 18.48 -8.45 -14.53
C PHE A 278 19.70 -9.40 -14.56
N GLY A 279 20.10 -9.82 -15.76
CA GLY A 279 21.19 -10.78 -15.98
C GLY A 279 22.61 -10.19 -16.00
N ASN A 280 22.78 -8.87 -15.88
CA ASN A 280 24.08 -8.20 -15.86
C ASN A 280 24.11 -6.92 -15.02
N GLN A 281 25.31 -6.47 -14.65
CA GLN A 281 25.53 -5.34 -13.75
C GLN A 281 25.03 -4.00 -14.32
N GLU A 282 25.00 -3.85 -15.64
CA GLU A 282 24.46 -2.67 -16.33
C GLU A 282 22.92 -2.63 -16.32
N LEU A 283 22.25 -3.67 -15.80
CA LEU A 283 20.79 -3.84 -15.79
C LEU A 283 20.16 -3.71 -17.18
N SER A 284 20.89 -4.09 -18.23
CA SER A 284 20.45 -4.00 -19.62
C SER A 284 19.95 -5.34 -20.17
N ARG A 285 20.56 -6.45 -19.73
CA ARG A 285 20.19 -7.82 -20.08
C ARG A 285 19.05 -8.29 -19.19
N LEU A 286 17.93 -8.66 -19.82
CA LEU A 286 16.77 -9.23 -19.14
C LEU A 286 16.81 -10.74 -19.27
N GLU A 287 16.75 -11.42 -18.14
CA GLU A 287 16.51 -12.86 -18.06
C GLU A 287 15.04 -13.10 -17.72
N ARG A 288 14.58 -14.34 -17.89
CA ARG A 288 13.19 -14.72 -17.60
C ARG A 288 13.15 -16.08 -16.91
N LEU A 289 12.32 -16.20 -15.88
CA LEU A 289 12.02 -17.49 -15.26
C LEU A 289 11.31 -18.41 -16.28
N PRO A 290 11.43 -19.74 -16.14
CA PRO A 290 10.60 -20.70 -16.85
C PRO A 290 9.10 -20.39 -16.67
N LEU A 291 8.28 -20.73 -17.66
CA LEU A 291 6.82 -20.55 -17.59
C LEU A 291 6.10 -21.77 -17.01
N GLU A 292 6.83 -22.85 -16.78
CA GLU A 292 6.33 -24.16 -16.34
C GLU A 292 7.22 -24.68 -15.20
N GLY A 293 6.70 -25.65 -14.44
CA GLY A 293 7.36 -26.22 -13.26
C GLY A 293 6.96 -25.51 -11.97
N ASP A 294 7.86 -25.52 -10.99
CA ASP A 294 7.63 -24.97 -9.63
C ASP A 294 7.72 -23.43 -9.58
N VAL A 295 7.58 -22.75 -10.72
CA VAL A 295 7.58 -21.29 -10.80
C VAL A 295 6.20 -20.77 -10.37
N PRO A 296 6.13 -19.84 -9.39
CA PRO A 296 4.88 -19.24 -8.97
C PRO A 296 4.11 -18.64 -10.15
N GLN A 297 2.81 -18.92 -10.21
CA GLN A 297 1.92 -18.26 -11.15
C GLN A 297 1.68 -16.83 -10.65
N LEU A 298 1.80 -15.86 -11.55
CA LEU A 298 1.52 -14.47 -11.23
C LEU A 298 0.03 -14.26 -11.03
N ASP A 299 -0.30 -13.46 -10.03
CA ASP A 299 -1.64 -12.89 -9.91
C ASP A 299 -2.01 -12.12 -11.18
N PRO A 300 -3.31 -12.07 -11.53
CA PRO A 300 -3.76 -11.29 -12.67
C PRO A 300 -3.35 -9.82 -12.53
N VAL A 301 -2.95 -9.22 -13.65
CA VAL A 301 -2.65 -7.78 -13.72
C VAL A 301 -3.87 -7.04 -14.23
N LEU A 302 -4.14 -5.88 -13.65
CA LEU A 302 -5.18 -4.95 -14.08
C LEU A 302 -4.99 -4.57 -15.55
N GLN A 303 -6.00 -4.86 -16.35
CA GLN A 303 -5.95 -4.62 -17.78
C GLN A 303 -6.24 -3.15 -18.10
N VAL A 304 -5.17 -2.36 -18.28
CA VAL A 304 -5.21 -0.97 -18.77
C VAL A 304 -6.05 -0.87 -20.05
N SER A 305 -5.86 -1.77 -21.01
CA SER A 305 -6.60 -1.79 -22.28
C SER A 305 -8.11 -2.02 -22.12
N ARG A 306 -8.55 -2.55 -20.96
CA ARG A 306 -9.96 -2.73 -20.61
C ARG A 306 -10.46 -1.71 -19.59
N GLY A 307 -9.72 -0.63 -19.34
CA GLY A 307 -10.11 0.40 -18.39
C GLY A 307 -10.12 -0.11 -16.94
N PHE A 308 -9.17 -0.97 -16.58
CA PHE A 308 -9.06 -1.62 -15.26
C PHE A 308 -10.28 -2.47 -14.83
N ARG A 309 -11.10 -2.89 -15.80
CA ARG A 309 -12.19 -3.83 -15.56
C ARG A 309 -11.65 -5.21 -15.18
N SER A 310 -12.16 -5.75 -14.08
CA SER A 310 -11.89 -7.11 -13.61
C SER A 310 -13.11 -7.65 -12.84
N PRO A 311 -13.35 -8.98 -12.85
CA PRO A 311 -14.29 -9.63 -11.91
C PRO A 311 -14.01 -9.29 -10.44
N SER A 312 -12.75 -9.11 -10.06
CA SER A 312 -12.35 -8.78 -8.67
C SER A 312 -12.84 -7.41 -8.21
N ARG A 313 -13.21 -6.50 -9.12
CA ARG A 313 -13.69 -5.15 -8.76
C ARG A 313 -14.99 -5.14 -7.98
N ALA A 314 -15.94 -5.99 -8.36
CA ALA A 314 -17.20 -6.11 -7.64
C ALA A 314 -16.95 -6.56 -6.19
N LYS A 315 -16.05 -7.54 -6.02
CA LYS A 315 -15.62 -8.03 -4.70
C LYS A 315 -14.91 -6.94 -3.89
N LEU A 316 -13.97 -6.21 -4.48
CA LEU A 316 -13.27 -5.11 -3.81
C LEU A 316 -14.24 -4.02 -3.31
N ARG A 317 -15.32 -3.77 -4.05
CA ARG A 317 -16.36 -2.81 -3.67
C ARG A 317 -17.28 -3.31 -2.56
N GLU A 318 -17.79 -4.52 -2.70
CA GLU A 318 -18.80 -5.08 -1.81
C GLU A 318 -18.16 -5.65 -0.53
N ASP A 319 -17.23 -6.59 -0.68
CA ASP A 319 -16.55 -7.21 0.46
C ASP A 319 -15.55 -6.24 1.09
N GLY A 320 -14.89 -5.40 0.29
CA GLY A 320 -13.89 -4.46 0.82
C GLY A 320 -14.46 -3.47 1.84
N LEU A 321 -15.72 -3.06 1.72
CA LEU A 321 -16.39 -2.24 2.74
C LEU A 321 -16.48 -2.98 4.09
N PHE A 322 -16.90 -4.25 4.05
CA PHE A 322 -16.92 -5.09 5.26
C PHE A 322 -15.53 -5.42 5.76
N THR A 323 -14.53 -5.57 4.89
CA THR A 323 -13.12 -5.71 5.29
C THR A 323 -12.65 -4.51 6.11
N VAL A 324 -12.93 -3.27 5.67
CA VAL A 324 -12.58 -2.06 6.42
C VAL A 324 -13.30 -2.04 7.78
N LEU A 325 -14.62 -2.27 7.80
CA LEU A 325 -15.40 -2.30 9.04
C LEU A 325 -14.91 -3.39 10.00
N GLY A 326 -14.64 -4.60 9.49
CA GLY A 326 -14.21 -5.74 10.28
C GLY A 326 -12.80 -5.60 10.85
N ALA A 327 -11.88 -4.95 10.10
CA ALA A 327 -10.52 -4.71 10.56
C ALA A 327 -10.49 -3.89 11.87
N PHE A 328 -11.42 -2.95 11.99
CA PHE A 328 -11.55 -2.01 13.10
C PHE A 328 -12.74 -2.28 14.04
N ASP A 329 -13.52 -3.35 13.82
CA ASP A 329 -14.64 -3.70 14.73
C ASP A 329 -14.11 -4.05 16.12
N HIS A 330 -14.91 -3.71 17.12
CA HIS A 330 -14.61 -3.98 18.51
C HIS A 330 -15.90 -4.37 19.23
N GLY A 331 -15.82 -5.34 20.16
CA GLY A 331 -16.99 -5.89 20.85
C GLY A 331 -17.81 -4.88 21.66
N SER A 332 -17.26 -3.71 21.97
CA SER A 332 -17.97 -2.62 22.65
C SER A 332 -18.87 -1.78 21.72
N PHE A 333 -18.72 -1.88 20.39
CA PHE A 333 -19.52 -1.06 19.48
C PHE A 333 -20.99 -1.48 19.50
N ALA A 334 -21.88 -0.49 19.55
CA ALA A 334 -23.31 -0.67 19.56
C ALA A 334 -24.01 0.55 18.96
N GLY A 335 -25.26 0.36 18.53
CA GLY A 335 -26.11 1.45 18.03
C GLY A 335 -25.86 1.78 16.56
N LYS A 336 -26.55 2.83 16.11
CA LYS A 336 -26.50 3.35 14.73
C LYS A 336 -25.57 4.56 14.68
N HIS A 337 -24.67 4.58 13.71
CA HIS A 337 -23.71 5.65 13.46
C HIS A 337 -23.77 6.04 11.98
N GLU A 338 -23.64 7.31 11.67
CA GLU A 338 -23.83 7.83 10.31
C GLU A 338 -22.71 8.81 9.93
N ALA A 339 -22.22 8.71 8.70
CA ALA A 339 -21.29 9.66 8.12
C ALA A 339 -21.41 9.68 6.59
N ASP A 340 -21.55 10.88 6.02
CA ASP A 340 -21.42 11.13 4.58
C ASP A 340 -22.26 10.18 3.69
N GLY A 341 -23.52 9.93 4.09
CA GLY A 341 -24.46 9.06 3.36
C GLY A 341 -24.31 7.56 3.60
N LEU A 342 -23.44 7.15 4.54
CA LEU A 342 -23.31 5.78 5.03
C LEU A 342 -23.86 5.71 6.46
N ALA A 343 -24.73 4.74 6.74
CA ALA A 343 -25.16 4.44 8.11
C ALA A 343 -24.80 3.00 8.47
N VAL A 344 -24.19 2.78 9.63
CA VAL A 344 -23.84 1.46 10.13
C VAL A 344 -24.49 1.22 11.49
N THR A 345 -25.21 0.11 11.61
CA THR A 345 -25.79 -0.35 12.87
C THR A 345 -25.00 -1.53 13.40
N PHE A 346 -24.31 -1.33 14.53
CA PHE A 346 -23.60 -2.37 15.25
C PHE A 346 -24.57 -3.10 16.18
N ARG A 347 -24.94 -4.34 15.81
CA ARG A 347 -25.75 -5.23 16.65
C ARG A 347 -24.84 -6.26 17.33
N LYS A 348 -25.37 -7.01 18.30
CA LYS A 348 -24.59 -8.05 19.01
C LYS A 348 -24.01 -9.13 18.08
N ARG A 349 -24.71 -9.47 16.99
CA ARG A 349 -24.35 -10.57 16.07
C ARG A 349 -24.29 -10.18 14.60
N ALA A 350 -24.63 -8.94 14.26
CA ALA A 350 -24.74 -8.48 12.89
C ALA A 350 -24.21 -7.04 12.75
N LEU A 351 -23.75 -6.73 11.55
CA LEU A 351 -23.47 -5.39 11.06
C LEU A 351 -24.46 -5.12 9.93
N VAL A 352 -25.25 -4.04 10.06
CA VAL A 352 -26.18 -3.61 9.01
C VAL A 352 -25.69 -2.28 8.48
N VAL A 353 -25.49 -2.21 7.17
CA VAL A 353 -25.01 -1.02 6.47
C VAL A 353 -26.13 -0.52 5.56
N HIS A 354 -26.51 0.74 5.70
CA HIS A 354 -27.40 1.42 4.76
C HIS A 354 -26.60 2.40 3.92
N LEU A 355 -26.81 2.32 2.61
CA LEU A 355 -26.17 3.14 1.60
C LEU A 355 -27.06 4.33 1.21
N ALA A 356 -26.45 5.34 0.58
CA ALA A 356 -27.14 6.57 0.17
C ALA A 356 -28.25 6.35 -0.88
N ASP A 357 -28.19 5.26 -1.63
CA ASP A 357 -29.21 4.83 -2.62
C ASP A 357 -30.36 4.04 -1.97
N GLY A 358 -30.31 3.81 -0.65
CA GLY A 358 -31.29 3.04 0.08
C GLY A 358 -31.01 1.54 0.13
N GLU A 359 -29.93 1.05 -0.50
CA GLU A 359 -29.52 -0.34 -0.38
C GLU A 359 -29.13 -0.68 1.07
N GLU A 360 -29.55 -1.86 1.52
CA GLU A 360 -29.21 -2.42 2.83
C GLU A 360 -28.34 -3.66 2.64
N LEU A 361 -27.15 -3.63 3.24
CA LEU A 361 -26.23 -4.76 3.28
C LEU A 361 -26.14 -5.28 4.72
N GLU A 362 -26.31 -6.59 4.91
CA GLU A 362 -26.16 -7.23 6.22
C GLU A 362 -25.05 -8.27 6.18
N SER A 363 -24.20 -8.26 7.22
CA SER A 363 -23.21 -9.30 7.45
C SER A 363 -23.20 -9.74 8.92
N ARG A 364 -22.67 -10.94 9.17
CA ARG A 364 -22.36 -11.38 10.54
C ARG A 364 -21.31 -10.45 11.12
N ARG A 365 -21.42 -10.13 12.40
CA ARG A 365 -20.45 -9.25 13.06
C ARG A 365 -19.04 -9.83 13.12
N ASN A 366 -18.92 -11.15 13.28
CA ASN A 366 -17.61 -11.80 13.26
C ASN A 366 -17.11 -11.91 11.81
N LEU A 367 -16.24 -10.98 11.43
CA LEU A 367 -15.62 -10.90 10.11
C LEU A 367 -14.20 -11.50 10.05
N SER A 368 -13.80 -12.28 11.08
CA SER A 368 -12.45 -12.88 11.15
C SER A 368 -12.12 -13.84 9.99
N ALA A 369 -13.12 -14.31 9.25
CA ALA A 369 -12.90 -15.09 8.03
C ALA A 369 -12.47 -14.23 6.82
N PHE A 370 -12.66 -12.91 6.88
CA PHE A 370 -12.40 -11.96 5.80
C PHE A 370 -11.25 -11.00 6.11
N VAL A 371 -11.07 -10.65 7.38
CA VAL A 371 -10.05 -9.70 7.80
C VAL A 371 -9.58 -9.97 9.23
N GLY A 372 -8.29 -9.79 9.48
CA GLY A 372 -7.73 -9.78 10.83
C GLY A 372 -8.15 -8.51 11.60
N SER A 373 -7.98 -8.50 12.93
CA SER A 373 -8.20 -7.27 13.70
C SER A 373 -6.92 -6.43 13.77
N VAL A 374 -7.03 -5.12 13.55
CA VAL A 374 -5.93 -4.17 13.75
C VAL A 374 -5.53 -4.03 15.23
N TYR A 375 -6.40 -4.49 16.15
CA TYR A 375 -6.20 -4.35 17.59
C TYR A 375 -5.42 -5.50 18.24
N LEU A 376 -5.08 -6.55 17.49
CA LEU A 376 -4.32 -7.70 18.00
C LEU A 376 -3.03 -7.24 18.71
N PRO A 377 -2.62 -7.83 19.85
CA PRO A 377 -1.39 -7.41 20.53
C PRO A 377 -0.16 -7.48 19.61
N CYS A 378 0.65 -6.40 19.55
CA CYS A 378 1.98 -6.39 18.94
C CYS A 378 3.01 -6.51 20.08
N ARG A 379 4.06 -7.32 19.90
CA ARG A 379 5.21 -7.35 20.82
C ARG A 379 6.47 -6.74 20.19
N CYS A 380 6.30 -6.09 19.06
CA CYS A 380 7.34 -5.77 18.10
C CYS A 380 8.33 -4.69 18.58
N GLY A 381 7.96 -3.85 19.56
CA GLY A 381 8.76 -2.66 19.84
C GLY A 381 8.83 -1.73 18.62
N GLU A 382 9.45 -0.56 18.75
CA GLU A 382 9.68 0.34 17.63
C GLU A 382 10.63 -0.32 16.59
N VAL A 383 10.27 -0.31 15.31
CA VAL A 383 11.17 -0.73 14.22
C VAL A 383 11.44 0.51 13.39
N LEU A 384 12.73 0.86 13.31
CA LEU A 384 13.22 1.97 12.52
C LEU A 384 13.13 1.58 11.04
N SER A 385 12.23 2.22 10.30
CA SER A 385 12.28 2.19 8.84
C SER A 385 13.05 3.36 8.30
N VAL A 386 13.86 3.08 7.30
CA VAL A 386 14.72 4.04 6.61
C VAL A 386 13.96 5.17 5.91
N PHE A 387 12.76 4.86 5.42
CA PHE A 387 11.92 5.80 4.67
C PHE A 387 11.00 6.61 5.58
N VAL A 388 10.96 6.28 6.86
CA VAL A 388 10.01 6.81 7.82
C VAL A 388 10.76 7.63 8.87
N PRO A 389 10.35 8.88 9.13
CA PRO A 389 10.88 9.64 10.25
C PRO A 389 10.80 8.88 11.59
N GLU A 390 11.73 9.12 12.51
CA GLU A 390 11.88 8.44 13.82
C GLU A 390 10.71 8.67 14.83
N VAL A 391 9.53 9.04 14.37
CA VAL A 391 8.45 9.64 15.19
C VAL A 391 7.17 8.80 15.28
N THR A 392 7.22 7.50 14.98
CA THR A 392 6.02 6.65 15.03
C THR A 392 6.20 5.45 15.97
N ALA A 393 5.65 5.55 17.19
CA ALA A 393 5.63 4.46 18.17
C ALA A 393 4.34 3.61 18.05
N CYS A 394 4.47 2.28 18.06
CA CYS A 394 3.33 1.33 17.96
C CYS A 394 2.51 1.25 19.25
N GLU A 395 3.12 1.59 20.38
CA GLU A 395 2.44 1.86 21.63
C GLU A 395 2.76 3.31 21.97
N ALA A 396 1.75 4.11 22.31
CA ALA A 396 2.03 5.38 22.97
C ALA A 396 2.94 5.04 24.14
N GLN A 397 4.16 5.58 24.18
CA GLN A 397 4.89 5.60 25.44
C GLN A 397 3.95 6.32 26.39
N THR A 398 3.30 5.57 27.27
CA THR A 398 2.61 6.10 28.42
C THR A 398 3.67 6.86 29.21
N ARG A 399 3.70 8.18 28.99
CA ARG A 399 4.39 9.14 29.83
C ARG A 399 3.35 10.08 30.41
#